data_AF-A0A7S3MPS3-F1
#
_entry.id   AF-A0A7S3MPS3-F1
#
_cell.length_a   1.000
_cell.length_b   1.000
_cell.length_c   1.000
_cell.angle_alpha   90.00
_cell.angle_beta   90.00
_cell.angle_gamma   90.00
#
_symmetry.space_group_name_H-M   'P 1'
#
loop_
_entity.id
_entity.type
_entity.pdbx_description
1 polymer ?
#
loop_
_entity_poly.entity_id
_entity_poly.type
_entity_poly.pdbx_seq_one_letter_code
_entity_poly.pdbx_strand_id
1 'polypeptide(L)'
;EKIALLGLLGLAVSGYECTRYEFAEIKADIEIDQCGFYDYLDDIFLVDPSICGGNTTCMNNHTHYSHDINIIDIMETYHGIYCIENLPKIEREYYMLYPGSKCNSDRDCYIYRHKYNFKENTTNKGCKSGVCQGFEKDESFEFGYVYDMKVHFCNPGLFAKEEKKGLNYNNYTCVEQYKEGHQCSNSSQCTNDCVCVNSECTKIGSLKHGAKFNMTNYAHEDRPSLACESLYSKLLNYYKKNITEYQCDDPPKSINGQAAECQKDSDCKVSDGSHTHCDCGLSGKKYCELAEGDDYALEFNKFYKQWFLSPEVSNCNAIGRFHDECIYDYMSKNLSTYYDYYFILKKNYHLIKGADEKLVKVLAPRLYSLNQTINGDNDEDSSRLIGIFYALMVLILA
;
A
#
# COMPACT_ATOMS: atom_id res chain seq x y z
N GLU A 1 35.72 37.52 17.29
CA GLU A 1 36.13 36.23 16.69
C GLU A 1 34.91 35.66 15.95
N LYS A 2 34.57 36.06 14.72
CA LYS A 2 35.18 35.75 13.41
C LYS A 2 35.34 34.25 13.15
N ILE A 3 34.22 33.64 12.69
CA ILE A 3 34.09 32.61 11.65
C ILE A 3 35.41 31.83 11.39
N ALA A 4 35.61 30.74 12.12
CA ALA A 4 36.72 29.83 11.88
C ALA A 4 36.35 28.41 12.34
N LEU A 5 35.33 27.81 11.72
CA LEU A 5 35.16 26.35 11.71
C LEU A 5 34.29 25.90 10.52
N LEU A 6 34.65 26.35 9.32
CA LEU A 6 34.06 25.87 8.05
C LEU A 6 35.13 25.73 6.95
N GLY A 7 36.41 25.77 7.33
CA GLY A 7 37.54 25.79 6.41
C GLY A 7 38.55 24.69 6.72
N LEU A 8 38.14 23.41 6.61
CA LEU A 8 39.06 22.27 6.47
C LEU A 8 38.37 20.98 5.95
N LEU A 9 37.39 21.13 5.05
CA LEU A 9 36.88 20.05 4.19
C LEU A 9 36.90 20.44 2.70
N GLY A 10 37.70 21.46 2.36
CA GLY A 10 37.95 21.88 0.98
C GLY A 10 38.97 21.01 0.26
N LEU A 11 38.73 19.69 0.19
CA LEU A 11 39.14 18.91 -0.96
C LEU A 11 37.85 18.63 -1.72
N ALA A 12 37.68 19.34 -2.84
CA ALA A 12 36.58 19.16 -3.77
C ALA A 12 36.50 17.69 -4.22
N VAL A 13 35.75 16.88 -3.49
CA VAL A 13 35.17 15.65 -4.01
C VAL A 13 33.86 16.08 -4.66
N SER A 14 33.98 16.64 -5.86
CA SER A 14 32.82 16.75 -6.73
C SER A 14 32.29 15.35 -7.01
N GLY A 15 31.07 15.06 -6.55
CA GLY A 15 30.26 13.95 -7.03
C GLY A 15 30.21 12.73 -6.11
N TYR A 16 29.71 12.87 -4.88
CA TYR A 16 29.07 11.71 -4.25
C TYR A 16 27.86 11.34 -5.09
N GLU A 17 27.73 10.06 -5.41
CA GLU A 17 26.64 9.55 -6.25
C GLU A 17 25.31 9.44 -5.47
N CYS A 18 25.40 9.50 -4.14
CA CYS A 18 24.28 9.44 -3.21
C CYS A 18 24.42 10.49 -2.11
N THR A 19 23.26 10.97 -1.65
CA THR A 19 23.15 11.80 -0.46
C THR A 19 23.84 11.14 0.73
N ARG A 20 24.62 11.94 1.45
CA ARG A 20 25.28 11.50 2.69
C ARG A 20 24.39 11.79 3.88
N TYR A 21 24.46 10.95 4.90
CA TYR A 21 23.71 11.11 6.13
C TYR A 21 24.68 11.11 7.30
N GLU A 22 24.73 12.20 8.06
CA GLU A 22 25.71 12.37 9.13
C GLU A 22 25.07 12.88 10.41
N PHE A 23 25.57 12.39 11.55
CA PHE A 23 25.28 12.98 12.84
C PHE A 23 26.24 14.14 13.11
N ALA A 24 25.71 15.34 13.31
CA ALA A 24 26.50 16.54 13.54
C ALA A 24 25.84 17.42 14.60
N GLU A 25 26.64 18.23 15.29
CA GLU A 25 26.11 19.24 16.21
C GLU A 25 25.53 20.40 15.39
N ILE A 26 24.22 20.62 15.50
CA ILE A 26 23.50 21.66 14.79
C ILE A 26 23.44 22.90 15.69
N LYS A 27 23.97 24.03 15.23
CA LYS A 27 23.98 25.28 16.01
C LYS A 27 22.56 25.83 16.16
N ALA A 28 22.23 26.26 17.37
CA ALA A 28 20.93 26.76 17.82
C ALA A 28 20.38 28.02 17.10
N ASP A 29 20.99 28.46 15.99
CA ASP A 29 20.48 29.55 15.15
C ASP A 29 19.37 29.08 14.18
N ILE A 30 19.09 27.76 14.14
CA ILE A 30 17.98 27.12 13.42
C ILE A 30 16.73 27.06 14.33
N GLU A 31 15.53 26.91 13.75
CA GLU A 31 14.27 26.83 14.50
C GLU A 31 14.35 25.90 15.73
N ILE A 32 13.73 26.31 16.83
CA ILE A 32 13.95 25.81 18.20
C ILE A 32 13.75 24.29 18.36
N ASP A 33 13.08 23.61 17.42
CA ASP A 33 12.76 22.18 17.49
C ASP A 33 13.21 21.39 16.25
N GLN A 34 13.97 21.98 15.33
CA GLN A 34 14.49 21.27 14.16
C GLN A 34 15.76 20.50 14.52
N CYS A 35 15.71 19.18 14.44
CA CYS A 35 16.80 18.27 14.78
C CYS A 35 17.44 17.61 13.54
N GLY A 36 16.98 17.92 12.33
CA GLY A 36 17.66 17.53 11.10
C GLY A 36 17.29 18.39 9.90
N PHE A 37 18.22 18.54 8.96
CA PHE A 37 18.02 19.29 7.72
C PHE A 37 18.91 18.79 6.59
N TYR A 38 18.45 19.07 5.36
CA TYR A 38 19.19 18.78 4.14
C TYR A 38 19.97 20.01 3.67
N ASP A 39 21.29 19.88 3.54
CA ASP A 39 22.15 20.86 2.89
C ASP A 39 22.28 20.51 1.41
N TYR A 40 21.57 21.27 0.58
CA TYR A 40 21.53 21.12 -0.88
C TYR A 40 22.87 21.38 -1.56
N LEU A 41 23.77 22.17 -0.96
CA LEU A 41 25.04 22.50 -1.58
C LEU A 41 26.02 21.34 -1.50
N ASP A 42 25.98 20.62 -0.38
CA ASP A 42 26.90 19.54 -0.06
C ASP A 42 26.28 18.14 -0.22
N ASP A 43 25.01 18.06 -0.65
CA ASP A 43 24.19 16.84 -0.77
C ASP A 43 24.30 15.95 0.48
N ILE A 44 24.07 16.58 1.64
CA ILE A 44 24.19 15.95 2.95
C ILE A 44 22.96 16.26 3.80
N PHE A 45 22.44 15.22 4.43
CA PHE A 45 21.43 15.32 5.47
C PHE A 45 22.11 15.26 6.84
N LEU A 46 22.00 16.33 7.61
CA LEU A 46 22.58 16.44 8.94
C LEU A 46 21.50 16.17 10.00
N VAL A 47 21.84 15.36 11.00
CA VAL A 47 20.94 14.99 12.10
C VAL A 47 21.61 15.26 13.44
N ASP A 48 20.92 15.98 14.33
CA ASP A 48 21.32 16.18 15.72
C ASP A 48 20.21 15.76 16.68
N PRO A 49 20.17 14.49 17.11
CA PRO A 49 19.18 14.05 18.08
C PRO A 49 19.31 14.73 19.45
N SER A 50 20.44 15.38 19.75
CA SER A 50 20.68 16.03 21.04
C SER A 50 19.93 17.34 21.23
N ILE A 51 19.43 17.94 20.13
CA ILE A 51 18.50 19.07 20.17
C ILE A 51 17.21 18.70 20.90
N CYS A 52 16.76 17.45 20.77
CA CYS A 52 15.52 17.00 21.41
C CYS A 52 15.73 16.70 22.90
N GLY A 53 14.91 17.32 23.74
CA GLY A 53 14.94 17.17 25.19
C GLY A 53 13.60 16.72 25.78
N GLY A 54 13.61 16.39 27.07
CA GLY A 54 12.41 16.00 27.81
C GLY A 54 11.79 14.71 27.25
N ASN A 55 10.54 14.81 26.80
CA ASN A 55 9.77 13.68 26.26
C ASN A 55 9.77 13.63 24.72
N THR A 56 10.56 14.49 24.05
CA THR A 56 10.62 14.53 22.58
C THR A 56 11.75 13.67 22.03
N THR A 57 11.61 13.18 20.81
CA THR A 57 12.65 12.45 20.07
C THR A 57 12.77 13.00 18.66
N CYS A 58 13.99 13.04 18.12
CA CYS A 58 14.23 13.43 16.73
C CYS A 58 13.71 12.33 15.79
N MET A 59 12.66 12.62 15.02
CA MET A 59 12.04 11.65 14.13
C MET A 59 11.43 12.35 12.93
N ASN A 60 11.56 11.74 11.76
CA ASN A 60 10.85 12.11 10.55
C ASN A 60 9.33 12.06 10.84
N ASN A 61 8.71 13.23 10.87
CA ASN A 61 7.31 13.43 11.17
C ASN A 61 6.47 13.73 9.91
N HIS A 62 7.05 13.53 8.72
CA HIS A 62 6.33 13.63 7.46
C HIS A 62 5.37 12.45 7.34
N THR A 63 4.12 12.67 7.74
CA THR A 63 3.07 11.64 7.79
C THR A 63 2.09 11.70 6.63
N HIS A 64 2.35 12.53 5.64
CA HIS A 64 1.43 12.72 4.52
C HIS A 64 1.46 11.49 3.61
N TYR A 65 0.38 10.70 3.65
CA TYR A 65 0.10 9.72 2.60
C TYR A 65 -0.58 10.47 1.46
N SER A 66 0.14 10.71 0.36
CA SER A 66 -0.53 11.02 -0.90
C SER A 66 -0.92 9.71 -1.59
N HIS A 67 -2.08 9.72 -2.26
CA HIS A 67 -2.59 8.61 -3.07
C HIS A 67 -1.59 8.11 -4.13
N ASP A 68 -0.64 8.96 -4.53
CA ASP A 68 0.36 8.65 -5.56
C ASP A 68 1.67 8.09 -4.98
N ILE A 69 1.99 8.41 -3.72
CA ILE A 69 3.19 7.95 -2.99
C ILE A 69 2.76 6.98 -1.91
N ASN A 70 2.50 5.74 -2.34
CA ASN A 70 2.15 4.63 -1.46
C ASN A 70 3.28 4.29 -0.47
N ILE A 71 3.27 5.02 0.65
CA ILE A 71 3.83 4.74 1.98
C ILE A 71 5.25 5.26 2.28
N ILE A 72 5.28 6.04 3.37
CA ILE A 72 6.40 6.56 4.18
C ILE A 72 7.57 6.99 3.32
N ASP A 73 7.59 8.28 3.09
CA ASP A 73 8.78 8.92 2.59
C ASP A 73 9.93 8.75 3.60
N ILE A 74 10.87 7.86 3.27
CA ILE A 74 12.10 7.66 4.03
C ILE A 74 13.21 8.62 3.54
N MET A 75 13.12 9.14 2.30
CA MET A 75 14.26 9.77 1.59
C MET A 75 13.98 11.05 0.78
N GLU A 76 12.75 11.39 0.40
CA GLU A 76 12.32 12.69 -0.15
C GLU A 76 12.26 13.80 0.91
N THR A 77 13.05 13.69 1.99
CA THR A 77 13.16 14.73 3.01
C THR A 77 14.09 15.85 2.52
N TYR A 78 13.65 16.56 1.48
CA TYR A 78 13.97 17.98 1.28
C TYR A 78 13.39 18.86 2.40
N HIS A 79 12.65 18.24 3.31
CA HIS A 79 12.03 18.81 4.49
C HIS A 79 12.90 18.62 5.75
N GLY A 80 12.78 19.56 6.69
CA GLY A 80 13.37 19.44 8.01
C GLY A 80 12.78 18.29 8.83
N ILE A 81 13.56 17.76 9.76
CA ILE A 81 13.13 16.79 10.77
C ILE A 81 13.06 17.51 12.12
N TYR A 82 12.01 17.22 12.88
CA TYR A 82 11.70 17.94 14.11
C TYR A 82 11.63 17.02 15.33
N CYS A 83 11.81 17.61 16.51
CA CYS A 83 11.58 16.95 17.78
C CYS A 83 10.08 16.75 18.01
N ILE A 84 9.65 15.50 18.15
CA ILE A 84 8.25 15.13 18.37
C ILE A 84 8.08 14.23 19.59
N GLU A 85 6.97 14.37 20.31
CA GLU A 85 6.65 13.50 21.46
C GLU A 85 6.19 12.10 21.00
N ASN A 86 5.38 12.05 19.95
CA ASN A 86 4.80 10.84 19.41
C ASN A 86 4.74 10.91 17.90
N LEU A 87 4.94 9.77 17.23
CA LEU A 87 4.74 9.70 15.79
C LEU A 87 3.32 10.13 15.45
N PRO A 88 3.13 11.08 14.51
CA PRO A 88 1.79 11.50 14.16
C PRO A 88 1.02 10.29 13.62
N LYS A 89 -0.30 10.33 13.83
CA LYS A 89 -1.18 9.37 13.16
C LYS A 89 -0.95 9.53 11.65
N ILE A 90 -1.10 8.43 10.94
CA ILE A 90 -1.05 8.49 9.49
C ILE A 90 -2.22 9.36 9.04
N GLU A 91 -1.92 10.52 8.45
CA GLU A 91 -2.91 11.38 7.82
C GLU A 91 -3.12 10.87 6.41
N ARG A 92 -4.35 10.46 6.12
CA ARG A 92 -4.73 9.94 4.81
C ARG A 92 -5.75 10.87 4.22
N GLU A 93 -5.30 11.62 3.23
CA GLU A 93 -6.21 12.36 2.39
C GLU A 93 -6.80 11.40 1.36
N TYR A 94 -7.87 10.74 1.78
CA TYR A 94 -8.62 9.91 0.85
C TYR A 94 -9.45 10.82 -0.05
N TYR A 95 -9.12 10.81 -1.34
CA TYR A 95 -9.84 11.61 -2.33
C TYR A 95 -11.25 11.05 -2.60
N MET A 96 -11.52 9.76 -2.31
CA MET A 96 -12.77 9.09 -2.66
C MET A 96 -13.09 7.93 -1.70
N LEU A 97 -14.01 8.11 -0.74
CA LEU A 97 -14.47 7.03 0.13
C LEU A 97 -15.67 6.30 -0.46
N TYR A 98 -15.53 5.00 -0.71
CA TYR A 98 -16.57 4.19 -1.31
C TYR A 98 -17.65 3.78 -0.29
N PRO A 99 -18.84 3.36 -0.74
CA PRO A 99 -19.81 2.68 0.14
C PRO A 99 -19.13 1.58 0.97
N GLY A 100 -19.41 1.59 2.27
CA GLY A 100 -18.73 0.74 3.24
C GLY A 100 -17.54 1.40 3.94
N SER A 101 -16.85 2.39 3.37
CA SER A 101 -15.74 3.07 4.06
C SER A 101 -16.22 3.93 5.23
N LYS A 102 -15.38 4.08 6.27
CA LYS A 102 -15.62 4.97 7.41
C LYS A 102 -15.49 6.42 6.99
N CYS A 103 -16.37 7.29 7.47
CA CYS A 103 -16.43 8.70 7.09
C CYS A 103 -16.75 9.61 8.28
N ASN A 104 -16.40 10.89 8.15
CA ASN A 104 -16.74 11.93 9.12
C ASN A 104 -17.85 12.84 8.60
N SER A 105 -17.96 13.00 7.28
CA SER A 105 -18.94 13.87 6.63
C SER A 105 -19.44 13.28 5.31
N ASP A 106 -20.64 13.71 4.88
CA ASP A 106 -21.18 13.31 3.59
C ASP A 106 -20.22 13.61 2.42
N ARG A 107 -19.42 14.68 2.53
CA ARG A 107 -18.47 15.09 1.49
C ARG A 107 -17.31 14.13 1.33
N ASP A 108 -17.06 13.27 2.31
CA ASP A 108 -15.99 12.29 2.22
C ASP A 108 -16.41 11.15 1.26
N CYS A 109 -17.72 10.88 1.19
CA CYS A 109 -18.29 9.78 0.43
C CYS A 109 -18.35 10.07 -1.08
N TYR A 110 -17.85 9.12 -1.85
CA TYR A 110 -17.74 9.16 -3.31
C TYR A 110 -19.08 9.44 -3.99
N ILE A 111 -20.14 8.73 -3.60
CA ILE A 111 -21.50 8.91 -4.13
C ILE A 111 -22.02 10.35 -3.98
N TYR A 112 -21.67 11.02 -2.87
CA TYR A 112 -22.10 12.39 -2.60
C TYR A 112 -21.33 13.40 -3.46
N ARG A 113 -20.02 13.19 -3.65
CA ARG A 113 -19.19 14.03 -4.55
C ARG A 113 -19.70 13.97 -5.99
N HIS A 114 -20.20 12.81 -6.41
CA HIS A 114 -20.72 12.58 -7.76
C HIS A 114 -22.23 12.74 -7.89
N LYS A 115 -22.92 13.34 -6.91
CA LYS A 115 -24.39 13.48 -6.93
C LYS A 115 -24.97 14.13 -8.19
N TYR A 116 -24.22 15.01 -8.86
CA TYR A 116 -24.66 15.67 -10.10
C TYR A 116 -24.58 14.77 -11.35
N ASN A 117 -23.92 13.60 -11.24
CA ASN A 117 -23.86 12.60 -12.30
C ASN A 117 -25.03 11.62 -12.24
N PHE A 118 -25.82 11.66 -11.16
CA PHE A 118 -27.07 10.92 -11.03
C PHE A 118 -28.22 11.75 -11.56
N LYS A 119 -29.18 11.10 -12.22
CA LYS A 119 -30.42 11.76 -12.65
C LYS A 119 -31.35 12.04 -11.48
N GLU A 120 -31.29 11.19 -10.45
CA GLU A 120 -32.07 11.30 -9.24
C GLU A 120 -31.29 11.96 -8.11
N ASN A 121 -32.02 12.44 -7.10
CA ASN A 121 -31.41 13.10 -5.96
C ASN A 121 -30.81 12.07 -5.00
N THR A 122 -29.48 11.95 -4.98
CA THR A 122 -28.73 11.08 -4.06
C THR A 122 -28.33 11.78 -2.75
N THR A 123 -28.94 12.92 -2.38
CA THR A 123 -28.58 13.66 -1.14
C THR A 123 -28.82 12.88 0.15
N ASN A 124 -29.61 11.82 0.12
CA ASN A 124 -29.77 10.88 1.24
C ASN A 124 -28.62 9.86 1.33
N LYS A 125 -27.85 9.67 0.26
CA LYS A 125 -26.63 8.85 0.20
C LYS A 125 -25.43 9.72 0.60
N GLY A 126 -24.60 9.22 1.50
CA GLY A 126 -23.58 10.00 2.18
C GLY A 126 -23.09 9.28 3.43
N CYS A 127 -22.53 10.02 4.37
CA CYS A 127 -22.03 9.50 5.61
C CYS A 127 -23.17 9.33 6.62
N LYS A 128 -23.53 8.07 6.91
CA LYS A 128 -24.53 7.74 7.94
C LYS A 128 -23.89 6.85 8.98
N SER A 129 -24.04 7.23 10.24
CA SER A 129 -23.46 6.50 11.37
C SER A 129 -21.94 6.25 11.23
N GLY A 130 -21.24 7.21 10.62
CA GLY A 130 -19.80 7.12 10.38
C GLY A 130 -19.39 6.18 9.24
N VAL A 131 -20.31 5.75 8.37
CA VAL A 131 -20.04 4.89 7.22
C VAL A 131 -20.70 5.44 5.95
N CYS A 132 -19.98 5.43 4.83
CA CYS A 132 -20.49 5.84 3.55
C CYS A 132 -21.57 4.86 3.06
N GLN A 133 -22.76 5.38 2.79
CA GLN A 133 -23.90 4.62 2.30
C GLN A 133 -23.99 4.69 0.78
N GLY A 134 -24.15 3.53 0.15
CA GLY A 134 -24.47 3.36 -1.25
C GLY A 134 -25.95 3.04 -1.49
N PHE A 135 -26.23 2.50 -2.67
CA PHE A 135 -27.54 1.95 -3.03
C PHE A 135 -27.72 0.56 -2.41
N GLU A 136 -28.93 0.33 -1.89
CA GLU A 136 -29.33 -0.91 -1.24
C GLU A 136 -29.67 -1.99 -2.25
N LYS A 137 -29.86 -3.23 -1.79
CA LYS A 137 -30.29 -4.34 -2.63
C LYS A 137 -31.62 -4.00 -3.33
N ASP A 138 -31.68 -4.31 -4.62
CA ASP A 138 -32.81 -4.07 -5.52
C ASP A 138 -33.13 -2.58 -5.76
N GLU A 139 -32.33 -1.65 -5.22
CA GLU A 139 -32.41 -0.22 -5.56
C GLU A 139 -31.78 0.01 -6.94
N SER A 140 -32.52 0.67 -7.83
CA SER A 140 -32.04 1.06 -9.15
C SER A 140 -31.56 2.51 -9.16
N PHE A 141 -30.58 2.80 -10.00
CA PHE A 141 -30.07 4.16 -10.21
C PHE A 141 -29.65 4.41 -11.65
N GLU A 142 -29.84 5.65 -12.09
CA GLU A 142 -29.38 6.12 -13.40
C GLU A 142 -28.12 6.98 -13.25
N PHE A 143 -27.00 6.51 -13.83
CA PHE A 143 -25.72 7.20 -13.77
C PHE A 143 -25.23 7.63 -15.16
N GLY A 144 -24.77 8.88 -15.25
CA GLY A 144 -24.25 9.49 -16.47
C GLY A 144 -22.98 8.81 -16.98
N TYR A 145 -22.66 9.01 -18.25
CA TYR A 145 -21.54 8.36 -18.93
C TYR A 145 -20.17 8.91 -18.47
N VAL A 146 -19.71 8.50 -17.29
CA VAL A 146 -18.29 8.55 -16.92
C VAL A 146 -17.74 7.14 -17.06
N TYR A 147 -16.75 6.97 -17.94
CA TYR A 147 -16.09 5.69 -18.16
C TYR A 147 -15.49 5.24 -16.80
N ASP A 148 -15.75 3.99 -16.44
CA ASP A 148 -15.18 3.25 -15.28
C ASP A 148 -15.76 3.45 -13.87
N MET A 149 -16.67 4.39 -13.61
CA MET A 149 -17.15 4.66 -12.23
C MET A 149 -18.41 3.87 -11.80
N LYS A 150 -18.91 2.96 -12.65
CA LYS A 150 -20.28 2.43 -12.55
C LYS A 150 -20.50 1.39 -11.44
N VAL A 151 -19.46 0.62 -11.11
CA VAL A 151 -19.56 -0.51 -10.17
C VAL A 151 -19.34 -0.13 -8.70
N HIS A 152 -19.22 1.18 -8.43
CA HIS A 152 -18.70 1.71 -7.17
C HIS A 152 -19.80 2.11 -6.17
N PHE A 153 -21.07 2.13 -6.57
CA PHE A 153 -22.12 2.82 -5.80
C PHE A 153 -23.00 1.93 -4.94
N CYS A 154 -22.90 0.60 -5.05
CA CYS A 154 -23.68 -0.32 -4.22
C CYS A 154 -23.03 -0.52 -2.84
N ASN A 155 -23.86 -0.81 -1.84
CA ASN A 155 -23.41 -1.19 -0.51
C ASN A 155 -22.55 -2.47 -0.52
N PRO A 156 -21.74 -2.71 0.54
CA PRO A 156 -20.98 -3.94 0.71
C PRO A 156 -21.81 -5.22 0.50
N GLY A 157 -21.21 -6.22 -0.16
CA GLY A 157 -21.88 -7.47 -0.55
C GLY A 157 -22.73 -7.38 -1.84
N LEU A 158 -22.82 -6.20 -2.45
CA LEU A 158 -23.59 -5.95 -3.66
C LEU A 158 -22.69 -5.43 -4.81
N PHE A 159 -23.16 -5.56 -6.03
CA PHE A 159 -22.58 -4.91 -7.21
C PHE A 159 -23.65 -4.29 -8.10
N ALA A 160 -23.26 -3.32 -8.93
CA ALA A 160 -24.16 -2.64 -9.85
C ALA A 160 -24.33 -3.45 -11.15
N LYS A 161 -25.50 -4.06 -11.34
CA LYS A 161 -25.85 -4.78 -12.57
C LYS A 161 -26.45 -3.84 -13.59
N GLU A 162 -25.87 -3.78 -14.78
CA GLU A 162 -26.40 -2.98 -15.89
C GLU A 162 -27.67 -3.63 -16.45
N GLU A 163 -28.80 -2.92 -16.37
CA GLU A 163 -30.10 -3.39 -16.87
C GLU A 163 -30.34 -2.94 -18.31
N LYS A 164 -30.01 -1.68 -18.61
CA LYS A 164 -30.23 -1.09 -19.94
C LYS A 164 -29.23 0.02 -20.23
N LYS A 165 -28.63 -0.05 -21.41
CA LYS A 165 -27.84 1.05 -21.97
C LYS A 165 -28.76 2.11 -22.55
N GLY A 166 -28.70 3.33 -22.00
CA GLY A 166 -29.38 4.49 -22.54
C GLY A 166 -28.42 5.40 -23.31
N LEU A 167 -28.96 6.38 -24.03
CA LEU A 167 -28.16 7.31 -24.83
C LEU A 167 -27.29 8.24 -23.95
N ASN A 168 -27.80 8.64 -22.79
CA ASN A 168 -27.13 9.60 -21.88
C ASN A 168 -26.87 9.03 -20.47
N TYR A 169 -27.72 8.10 -20.04
CA TYR A 169 -27.67 7.44 -18.73
C TYR A 169 -27.82 5.95 -18.93
N ASN A 170 -27.07 5.16 -18.17
CA ASN A 170 -27.29 3.72 -18.07
C ASN A 170 -28.05 3.45 -16.78
N ASN A 171 -28.97 2.48 -16.83
CA ASN A 171 -29.71 2.06 -15.65
C ASN A 171 -28.99 0.88 -14.99
N TYR A 172 -28.76 0.99 -13.70
CA TYR A 172 -28.15 -0.02 -12.86
C TYR A 172 -29.10 -0.44 -11.76
N THR A 173 -28.98 -1.68 -11.31
CA THR A 173 -29.62 -2.17 -10.09
C THR A 173 -28.58 -2.83 -9.21
N CYS A 174 -28.59 -2.54 -7.91
CA CYS A 174 -27.70 -3.21 -6.98
C CYS A 174 -28.22 -4.61 -6.65
N VAL A 175 -27.41 -5.63 -6.95
CA VAL A 175 -27.74 -7.04 -6.73
C VAL A 175 -26.63 -7.72 -5.95
N GLU A 176 -26.92 -8.88 -5.37
CA GLU A 176 -25.93 -9.67 -4.62
C GLU A 176 -24.74 -10.08 -5.49
N GLN A 177 -23.55 -10.03 -4.90
CA GLN A 177 -22.35 -10.59 -5.51
C GLN A 177 -22.47 -12.10 -5.72
N TYR A 178 -21.91 -12.55 -6.83
CA TYR A 178 -21.82 -13.93 -7.24
C TYR A 178 -20.78 -14.68 -6.40
N LYS A 179 -21.15 -15.85 -5.94
CA LYS A 179 -20.27 -16.73 -5.15
C LYS A 179 -19.30 -17.49 -6.06
N GLU A 180 -18.31 -18.13 -5.46
CA GLU A 180 -17.43 -19.08 -6.14
C GLU A 180 -18.22 -20.05 -7.06
N GLY A 181 -17.68 -20.32 -8.25
CA GLY A 181 -18.28 -21.19 -9.28
C GLY A 181 -19.37 -20.55 -10.14
N HIS A 182 -19.80 -19.33 -9.84
CA HIS A 182 -20.81 -18.63 -10.65
C HIS A 182 -20.18 -17.92 -11.85
N GLN A 183 -20.96 -17.78 -12.92
CA GLN A 183 -20.53 -17.05 -14.11
C GLN A 183 -20.41 -15.55 -13.84
N CYS A 184 -19.33 -14.95 -14.32
CA CYS A 184 -19.03 -13.53 -14.16
C CYS A 184 -18.40 -12.96 -15.43
N SER A 185 -18.40 -11.63 -15.53
CA SER A 185 -17.72 -10.88 -16.57
C SER A 185 -16.63 -9.95 -16.05
N ASN A 186 -16.59 -9.68 -14.73
CA ASN A 186 -15.55 -8.89 -14.05
C ASN A 186 -15.51 -9.27 -12.56
N SER A 187 -14.43 -8.94 -11.85
CA SER A 187 -14.26 -9.36 -10.44
C SER A 187 -15.17 -8.62 -9.47
N SER A 188 -15.66 -7.42 -9.82
CA SER A 188 -16.61 -6.68 -8.98
C SER A 188 -17.93 -7.43 -8.78
N GLN A 189 -18.30 -8.30 -9.73
CA GLN A 189 -19.46 -9.16 -9.62
C GLN A 189 -19.28 -10.28 -8.60
N CYS A 190 -18.06 -10.70 -8.33
CA CYS A 190 -17.77 -11.80 -7.42
C CYS A 190 -17.67 -11.31 -5.97
N THR A 191 -17.97 -12.20 -5.02
CA THR A 191 -17.71 -11.97 -3.59
C THR A 191 -16.27 -11.54 -3.34
N ASN A 192 -16.03 -10.82 -2.25
CA ASN A 192 -14.75 -10.13 -2.01
C ASN A 192 -13.54 -11.06 -1.84
N ASP A 193 -13.77 -12.35 -1.62
CA ASP A 193 -12.76 -13.42 -1.56
C ASP A 193 -12.49 -14.08 -2.93
N CYS A 194 -13.11 -13.58 -4.01
CA CYS A 194 -13.04 -14.13 -5.35
C CYS A 194 -12.64 -13.07 -6.41
N VAL A 195 -12.08 -13.55 -7.51
CA VAL A 195 -11.81 -12.79 -8.75
C VAL A 195 -12.43 -13.50 -9.95
N CYS A 196 -12.77 -12.74 -10.99
CA CYS A 196 -13.40 -13.29 -12.18
C CYS A 196 -12.36 -13.76 -13.21
N VAL A 197 -12.15 -15.07 -13.30
CA VAL A 197 -11.22 -15.67 -14.28
C VAL A 197 -11.93 -16.74 -15.09
N ASN A 198 -11.62 -16.85 -16.37
CA ASN A 198 -12.32 -17.74 -17.31
C ASN A 198 -13.85 -17.56 -17.29
N SER A 199 -14.33 -16.35 -17.00
CA SER A 199 -15.76 -16.03 -16.81
C SER A 199 -16.42 -16.75 -15.63
N GLU A 200 -15.65 -17.14 -14.62
CA GLU A 200 -16.10 -17.80 -13.41
C GLU A 200 -15.50 -17.13 -12.16
N CYS A 201 -16.33 -16.93 -11.13
CA CYS A 201 -15.86 -16.44 -9.85
C CYS A 201 -14.99 -17.51 -9.19
N THR A 202 -13.71 -17.21 -9.08
CA THR A 202 -12.68 -18.12 -8.60
C THR A 202 -12.05 -17.54 -7.34
N LYS A 203 -11.89 -18.36 -6.32
CA LYS A 203 -11.31 -17.94 -5.05
C LYS A 203 -9.90 -17.37 -5.22
N ILE A 204 -9.61 -16.29 -4.50
CA ILE A 204 -8.30 -15.63 -4.50
C ILE A 204 -7.21 -16.61 -4.04
N GLY A 205 -6.12 -16.66 -4.82
CA GLY A 205 -4.96 -17.50 -4.57
C GLY A 205 -5.22 -19.00 -4.65
N SER A 206 -6.17 -19.43 -5.49
CA SER A 206 -6.52 -20.84 -5.70
C SER A 206 -5.86 -21.47 -6.92
N LEU A 207 -5.49 -20.68 -7.94
CA LEU A 207 -4.84 -21.20 -9.14
C LEU A 207 -3.37 -21.54 -8.87
N LYS A 208 -2.96 -22.75 -9.24
CA LYS A 208 -1.61 -23.28 -9.02
C LYS A 208 -0.61 -22.77 -10.05
N HIS A 209 0.67 -22.84 -9.71
CA HIS A 209 1.78 -22.60 -10.64
C HIS A 209 1.56 -23.35 -11.97
N GLY A 210 1.79 -22.66 -13.08
CA GLY A 210 1.61 -23.16 -14.44
C GLY A 210 0.17 -23.07 -14.98
N ALA A 211 -0.83 -22.81 -14.13
CA ALA A 211 -2.23 -22.68 -14.56
C ALA A 211 -2.41 -21.47 -15.48
N LYS A 212 -3.03 -21.67 -16.64
CA LYS A 212 -3.39 -20.60 -17.58
C LYS A 212 -4.83 -20.17 -17.36
N PHE A 213 -5.09 -18.88 -17.48
CA PHE A 213 -6.42 -18.33 -17.33
C PHE A 213 -6.59 -17.07 -18.18
N ASN A 214 -7.84 -16.80 -18.52
CA ASN A 214 -8.25 -15.64 -19.29
C ASN A 214 -8.99 -14.66 -18.39
N MET A 215 -8.75 -13.37 -18.58
CA MET A 215 -9.58 -12.31 -18.02
C MET A 215 -10.22 -11.53 -19.15
N THR A 216 -11.51 -11.24 -19.00
CA THR A 216 -12.26 -10.43 -19.95
C THR A 216 -12.29 -9.01 -19.41
N ASN A 217 -11.97 -8.05 -20.28
CA ASN A 217 -12.07 -6.63 -19.99
C ASN A 217 -11.17 -6.23 -18.82
N TYR A 218 -9.85 -6.12 -19.09
CA TYR A 218 -8.87 -5.50 -18.18
C TYR A 218 -9.23 -4.02 -17.97
N ALA A 219 -10.31 -3.77 -17.23
CA ALA A 219 -10.44 -2.55 -16.47
C ALA A 219 -9.31 -2.58 -15.42
N HIS A 220 -8.73 -1.43 -15.12
CA HIS A 220 -7.57 -1.27 -14.22
C HIS A 220 -7.71 -1.95 -12.84
N GLU A 221 -8.88 -2.49 -12.50
CA GLU A 221 -9.29 -2.98 -11.19
C GLU A 221 -9.16 -4.51 -11.01
N ASP A 222 -9.07 -5.30 -12.10
CA ASP A 222 -9.27 -6.76 -12.01
C ASP A 222 -8.06 -7.57 -11.48
N ARG A 223 -6.93 -6.93 -11.15
CA ARG A 223 -5.72 -7.48 -10.45
C ARG A 223 -5.49 -9.01 -10.71
N PRO A 224 -5.12 -9.42 -11.95
CA PRO A 224 -5.03 -10.83 -12.38
C PRO A 224 -4.21 -11.73 -11.46
N SER A 225 -3.16 -11.16 -10.86
CA SER A 225 -2.26 -11.87 -9.97
C SER A 225 -2.97 -12.45 -8.75
N LEU A 226 -4.09 -11.86 -8.30
CA LEU A 226 -4.87 -12.35 -7.18
C LEU A 226 -5.49 -13.74 -7.40
N ALA A 227 -5.63 -14.20 -8.64
CA ALA A 227 -6.10 -15.56 -8.90
C ALA A 227 -5.06 -16.63 -8.49
N CYS A 228 -3.78 -16.28 -8.53
CA CYS A 228 -2.66 -17.20 -8.40
C CYS A 228 -2.23 -17.40 -6.95
N GLU A 229 -1.84 -18.63 -6.58
CA GLU A 229 -1.42 -18.99 -5.23
C GLU A 229 -0.29 -18.10 -4.70
N SER A 230 0.66 -17.74 -5.57
CA SER A 230 1.80 -16.86 -5.32
C SER A 230 1.47 -15.36 -5.31
N LEU A 231 0.22 -15.00 -5.62
CA LEU A 231 -0.21 -13.66 -6.01
C LEU A 231 0.63 -13.05 -7.14
N TYR A 232 1.12 -13.89 -8.07
CA TYR A 232 1.88 -13.48 -9.24
C TYR A 232 1.37 -14.17 -10.51
N SER A 233 1.29 -13.40 -11.60
CA SER A 233 0.86 -13.90 -12.90
C SER A 233 1.69 -13.28 -14.02
N LYS A 234 2.12 -14.09 -14.98
CA LYS A 234 2.78 -13.64 -16.20
C LYS A 234 1.76 -13.41 -17.31
N LEU A 235 1.86 -12.28 -18.00
CA LEU A 235 1.10 -12.03 -19.22
C LEU A 235 1.65 -12.92 -20.35
N LEU A 236 0.79 -13.76 -20.94
CA LEU A 236 1.15 -14.58 -22.09
C LEU A 236 0.79 -13.91 -23.42
N ASN A 237 -0.47 -13.48 -23.55
CA ASN A 237 -0.99 -12.93 -24.79
C ASN A 237 -2.05 -11.86 -24.54
N TYR A 238 -2.03 -10.83 -25.39
CA TYR A 238 -3.09 -9.81 -25.45
C TYR A 238 -3.91 -10.00 -26.74
N TYR A 239 -5.16 -10.46 -26.62
CA TYR A 239 -6.01 -10.72 -27.79
C TYR A 239 -6.87 -9.49 -28.17
N LYS A 240 -7.12 -9.32 -29.47
CA LYS A 240 -7.87 -8.19 -30.10
C LYS A 240 -9.35 -8.03 -29.66
N LYS A 241 -9.83 -8.80 -28.67
CA LYS A 241 -11.23 -8.79 -28.19
C LYS A 241 -11.34 -8.54 -26.68
N ASN A 242 -10.40 -7.80 -26.10
CA ASN A 242 -10.35 -7.53 -24.65
C ASN A 242 -10.26 -8.79 -23.78
N ILE A 243 -9.69 -9.88 -24.33
CA ILE A 243 -9.35 -11.06 -23.54
C ILE A 243 -7.84 -11.06 -23.40
N THR A 244 -7.37 -11.16 -22.17
CA THR A 244 -5.95 -11.22 -21.85
C THR A 244 -5.67 -12.55 -21.18
N GLU A 245 -4.70 -13.29 -21.71
CA GLU A 245 -4.29 -14.59 -21.21
C GLU A 245 -3.09 -14.43 -20.30
N TYR A 246 -3.22 -14.98 -19.11
CA TYR A 246 -2.21 -15.01 -18.07
C TYR A 246 -1.86 -16.45 -17.71
N GLN A 247 -0.71 -16.60 -17.07
CA GLN A 247 -0.29 -17.83 -16.44
C GLN A 247 0.16 -17.54 -15.01
N CYS A 248 -0.33 -18.32 -14.05
CA CYS A 248 0.21 -18.30 -12.71
C CYS A 248 1.64 -18.82 -12.73
N ASP A 249 2.54 -18.06 -12.15
CA ASP A 249 3.96 -18.34 -12.16
C ASP A 249 4.56 -18.00 -10.79
N ASP A 250 5.79 -18.42 -10.57
CA ASP A 250 6.54 -17.98 -9.40
C ASP A 250 7.05 -16.56 -9.65
N PRO A 251 6.91 -15.65 -8.67
CA PRO A 251 7.41 -14.30 -8.82
C PRO A 251 8.94 -14.31 -8.97
N PRO A 252 9.49 -13.50 -9.88
CA PRO A 252 10.90 -13.53 -10.19
C PRO A 252 11.72 -12.97 -9.02
N LYS A 253 12.90 -13.54 -8.78
CA LYS A 253 13.76 -13.22 -7.62
C LYS A 253 15.02 -12.48 -8.03
N SER A 254 15.55 -11.65 -7.14
CA SER A 254 16.83 -10.98 -7.34
C SER A 254 17.97 -12.00 -7.44
N ILE A 255 18.74 -11.96 -8.53
CA ILE A 255 19.82 -12.95 -8.79
C ILE A 255 20.99 -12.75 -7.82
N ASN A 256 21.31 -11.49 -7.51
CA ASN A 256 22.46 -11.12 -6.68
C ASN A 256 22.11 -11.01 -5.18
N GLY A 257 20.90 -11.44 -4.80
CA GLY A 257 20.36 -11.27 -3.45
C GLY A 257 19.54 -10.00 -3.29
N GLN A 258 18.76 -9.96 -2.20
CA GLN A 258 17.81 -8.91 -1.87
C GLN A 258 18.54 -7.64 -1.47
N ALA A 259 18.22 -6.52 -2.11
CA ALA A 259 18.92 -5.26 -1.93
C ALA A 259 20.45 -5.42 -2.07
N ALA A 260 20.88 -6.07 -3.15
CA ALA A 260 22.29 -6.15 -3.51
C ALA A 260 22.84 -4.74 -3.81
N GLU A 261 24.09 -4.47 -3.40
CA GLU A 261 24.78 -3.23 -3.77
C GLU A 261 24.94 -3.16 -5.29
N CYS A 262 24.68 -2.00 -5.88
CA CYS A 262 24.66 -1.80 -7.33
C CYS A 262 25.33 -0.48 -7.70
N GLN A 263 25.58 -0.26 -8.99
CA GLN A 263 26.00 1.04 -9.53
C GLN A 263 24.99 1.61 -10.52
N LYS A 264 24.21 0.71 -11.14
CA LYS A 264 23.17 1.04 -12.13
C LYS A 264 22.13 -0.07 -12.19
N ASP A 265 20.95 0.23 -12.74
CA ASP A 265 19.82 -0.69 -12.87
C ASP A 265 20.18 -2.03 -13.53
N SER A 266 21.12 -2.04 -14.49
CA SER A 266 21.53 -3.28 -15.16
C SER A 266 22.23 -4.31 -14.25
N ASP A 267 22.68 -3.88 -13.06
CA ASP A 267 23.28 -4.74 -12.06
C ASP A 267 22.20 -5.48 -11.22
N CYS A 268 20.98 -4.94 -11.23
CA CYS A 268 19.83 -5.40 -10.44
C CYS A 268 19.02 -6.48 -11.15
N LYS A 269 19.70 -7.52 -11.62
CA LYS A 269 19.08 -8.57 -12.45
C LYS A 269 18.13 -9.45 -11.65
N VAL A 270 17.01 -9.77 -12.27
CA VAL A 270 15.99 -10.68 -11.75
C VAL A 270 15.98 -11.99 -12.57
N SER A 271 15.52 -13.08 -11.97
CA SER A 271 15.56 -14.43 -12.52
C SER A 271 14.84 -14.62 -13.86
N ASP A 272 13.90 -13.74 -14.22
CA ASP A 272 13.21 -13.75 -15.52
C ASP A 272 13.96 -12.98 -16.63
N GLY A 273 15.14 -12.44 -16.31
CA GLY A 273 15.98 -11.66 -17.20
C GLY A 273 15.70 -10.15 -17.19
N SER A 274 14.67 -9.70 -16.48
CA SER A 274 14.43 -8.27 -16.22
C SER A 274 15.40 -7.72 -15.18
N HIS A 275 15.27 -6.44 -14.84
CA HIS A 275 16.00 -5.82 -13.75
C HIS A 275 15.08 -4.90 -12.92
N THR A 276 15.38 -4.75 -11.63
CA THR A 276 14.79 -3.71 -10.78
C THR A 276 15.60 -2.41 -10.87
N HIS A 277 15.27 -1.39 -10.07
CA HIS A 277 15.99 -0.11 -10.03
C HIS A 277 17.14 -0.12 -9.03
N CYS A 278 18.16 0.70 -9.30
CA CYS A 278 19.33 0.88 -8.45
C CYS A 278 19.32 2.27 -7.80
N ASP A 279 18.89 2.32 -6.54
CA ASP A 279 18.62 3.58 -5.85
C ASP A 279 19.53 3.79 -4.65
N CYS A 280 19.77 5.05 -4.32
CA CYS A 280 20.55 5.44 -3.16
C CYS A 280 19.81 5.09 -1.87
N GLY A 281 20.51 4.51 -0.90
CA GLY A 281 20.01 4.27 0.44
C GLY A 281 20.64 5.21 1.48
N LEU A 282 20.08 5.15 2.68
CA LEU A 282 20.50 5.89 3.88
C LEU A 282 21.95 5.58 4.31
N SER A 283 22.55 4.49 3.82
CA SER A 283 23.97 4.19 4.08
C SER A 283 24.95 4.99 3.21
N GLY A 284 24.44 5.81 2.28
CA GLY A 284 25.24 6.53 1.28
C GLY A 284 25.72 5.65 0.12
N LYS A 285 25.16 4.43 -0.01
CA LYS A 285 25.42 3.49 -1.11
C LYS A 285 24.16 3.22 -1.91
N LYS A 286 24.31 2.71 -3.13
CA LYS A 286 23.19 2.27 -3.97
C LYS A 286 22.86 0.80 -3.78
N TYR A 287 21.58 0.48 -3.75
CA TYR A 287 21.07 -0.89 -3.65
C TYR A 287 19.93 -1.12 -4.63
N CYS A 288 19.81 -2.37 -5.06
CA CYS A 288 18.70 -2.79 -5.91
C CYS A 288 17.38 -2.79 -5.14
N GLU A 289 16.32 -2.26 -5.74
CA GLU A 289 14.96 -2.51 -5.27
C GLU A 289 14.66 -4.02 -5.26
N LEU A 290 13.71 -4.40 -4.42
CA LEU A 290 13.33 -5.80 -4.23
C LEU A 290 12.53 -6.30 -5.43
N ALA A 291 12.85 -7.51 -5.86
CA ALA A 291 12.02 -8.22 -6.82
C ALA A 291 10.76 -8.79 -6.14
N GLU A 292 9.70 -9.02 -6.92
CA GLU A 292 8.42 -9.54 -6.40
C GLU A 292 8.54 -10.92 -5.71
N GLY A 293 9.61 -11.68 -6.01
CA GLY A 293 9.88 -12.98 -5.40
C GLY A 293 10.89 -12.97 -4.26
N ASP A 294 11.39 -11.80 -3.85
CA ASP A 294 12.26 -11.65 -2.68
C ASP A 294 11.47 -11.83 -1.37
N ASP A 295 12.13 -12.22 -0.28
CA ASP A 295 11.45 -12.73 0.92
C ASP A 295 10.47 -11.73 1.55
N TYR A 296 10.83 -10.44 1.59
CA TYR A 296 9.92 -9.41 2.11
C TYR A 296 8.69 -9.18 1.21
N ALA A 297 8.85 -9.31 -0.11
CA ALA A 297 7.71 -9.25 -1.03
C ALA A 297 6.79 -10.47 -0.89
N LEU A 298 7.37 -11.65 -0.66
CA LEU A 298 6.61 -12.88 -0.40
C LEU A 298 5.86 -12.83 0.94
N GLU A 299 6.47 -12.32 2.01
CA GLU A 299 5.79 -12.12 3.29
C GLU A 299 4.66 -11.08 3.17
N PHE A 300 4.88 -9.98 2.42
CA PHE A 300 3.79 -9.05 2.11
C PHE A 300 2.62 -9.74 1.42
N ASN A 301 2.89 -10.53 0.37
CA ASN A 301 1.84 -11.24 -0.38
C ASN A 301 1.02 -12.19 0.52
N LYS A 302 1.65 -12.79 1.54
CA LYS A 302 0.95 -13.62 2.53
C LYS A 302 -0.06 -12.82 3.34
N PHE A 303 0.30 -11.67 3.90
CA PHE A 303 -0.64 -10.83 4.67
C PHE A 303 -1.69 -10.18 3.78
N TYR A 304 -1.31 -9.80 2.56
CA TYR A 304 -2.24 -9.28 1.57
C TYR A 304 -3.27 -10.35 1.11
N LYS A 305 -2.86 -11.61 0.97
CA LYS A 305 -3.80 -12.73 0.77
C LYS A 305 -4.72 -12.95 1.98
N GLN A 306 -4.18 -12.88 3.20
CA GLN A 306 -4.98 -13.01 4.42
C GLN A 306 -6.08 -11.95 4.50
N TRP A 307 -5.82 -10.71 4.07
CA TRP A 307 -6.84 -9.67 3.99
C TRP A 307 -8.05 -10.10 3.15
N PHE A 308 -7.84 -10.55 1.93
CA PHE A 308 -8.95 -10.94 1.04
C PHE A 308 -9.71 -12.18 1.51
N LEU A 309 -9.07 -13.03 2.30
CA LEU A 309 -9.69 -14.22 2.88
C LEU A 309 -10.27 -13.96 4.29
N SER A 310 -10.11 -12.75 4.81
CA SER A 310 -10.62 -12.34 6.12
C SER A 310 -12.13 -12.05 6.03
N PRO A 311 -12.92 -12.33 7.08
CA PRO A 311 -14.33 -11.93 7.09
C PRO A 311 -14.50 -10.40 7.03
N GLU A 312 -13.52 -9.63 7.49
CA GLU A 312 -13.57 -8.17 7.55
C GLU A 312 -13.64 -7.51 6.17
N VAL A 313 -13.10 -8.15 5.13
CA VAL A 313 -13.18 -7.66 3.75
C VAL A 313 -14.64 -7.50 3.27
N SER A 314 -15.59 -8.21 3.87
CA SER A 314 -17.02 -8.10 3.53
C SER A 314 -17.64 -6.75 3.91
N ASN A 315 -16.97 -5.93 4.73
CA ASN A 315 -17.38 -4.56 5.01
C ASN A 315 -17.03 -3.59 3.87
N CYS A 316 -16.21 -4.03 2.91
CA CYS A 316 -15.89 -3.27 1.71
C CYS A 316 -16.92 -3.52 0.62
N ASN A 317 -17.26 -2.49 -0.15
CA ASN A 317 -17.92 -2.73 -1.43
C ASN A 317 -16.98 -3.45 -2.41
N ALA A 318 -17.57 -3.91 -3.52
CA ALA A 318 -16.91 -4.77 -4.50
C ALA A 318 -15.57 -4.25 -5.01
N ILE A 319 -15.42 -2.92 -5.16
CA ILE A 319 -14.19 -2.29 -5.63
C ILE A 319 -13.30 -1.83 -4.48
N GLY A 320 -13.90 -1.21 -3.45
CA GLY A 320 -13.20 -0.66 -2.29
C GLY A 320 -12.36 -1.69 -1.55
N ARG A 321 -12.62 -2.99 -1.69
CA ARG A 321 -11.77 -4.06 -1.14
C ARG A 321 -10.31 -4.03 -1.61
N PHE A 322 -10.05 -3.41 -2.75
CA PHE A 322 -8.72 -3.25 -3.35
C PHE A 322 -8.03 -1.94 -2.95
N HIS A 323 -8.77 -1.07 -2.28
CA HIS A 323 -8.36 0.27 -1.90
C HIS A 323 -7.89 0.30 -0.44
N ASP A 324 -6.82 1.06 -0.21
CA ASP A 324 -6.18 1.20 1.09
C ASP A 324 -7.18 1.72 2.14
N GLU A 325 -8.08 2.61 1.72
CA GLU A 325 -9.22 3.10 2.48
C GLU A 325 -9.91 1.98 3.26
N CYS A 326 -10.39 0.96 2.54
CA CYS A 326 -11.18 -0.09 3.16
C CYS A 326 -10.32 -1.10 3.91
N ILE A 327 -9.11 -1.40 3.40
CA ILE A 327 -8.12 -2.20 4.11
C ILE A 327 -7.93 -1.63 5.50
N TYR A 328 -7.63 -0.35 5.62
CA TYR A 328 -7.30 0.22 6.91
C TYR A 328 -8.48 0.55 7.80
N ASP A 329 -9.68 0.74 7.24
CA ASP A 329 -10.88 0.89 8.04
C ASP A 329 -11.24 -0.39 8.78
N TYR A 330 -11.00 -1.56 8.18
CA TYR A 330 -11.55 -2.83 8.65
C TYR A 330 -10.54 -3.92 8.97
N MET A 331 -9.32 -3.86 8.44
CA MET A 331 -8.27 -4.81 8.76
C MET A 331 -7.98 -4.76 10.27
N SER A 332 -7.98 -5.94 10.89
CA SER A 332 -7.67 -6.04 12.31
C SER A 332 -6.29 -5.48 12.61
N LYS A 333 -6.12 -4.85 13.79
CA LYS A 333 -4.84 -4.23 14.19
C LYS A 333 -3.65 -5.19 14.09
N ASN A 334 -3.86 -6.47 14.40
CA ASN A 334 -2.83 -7.50 14.30
C ASN A 334 -2.41 -7.68 12.83
N LEU A 335 -3.37 -7.96 11.94
CA LEU A 335 -3.09 -8.12 10.51
C LEU A 335 -2.49 -6.85 9.89
N SER A 336 -2.99 -5.67 10.25
CA SER A 336 -2.49 -4.38 9.73
C SER A 336 -1.05 -4.09 10.15
N THR A 337 -0.64 -4.51 11.35
CA THR A 337 0.74 -4.35 11.83
C THR A 337 1.72 -5.08 10.92
N TYR A 338 1.45 -6.35 10.61
CA TYR A 338 2.30 -7.13 9.71
C TYR A 338 2.17 -6.68 8.25
N TYR A 339 0.96 -6.36 7.81
CA TYR A 339 0.70 -5.83 6.48
C TYR A 339 1.55 -4.57 6.21
N ASP A 340 1.48 -3.58 7.10
CA ASP A 340 2.24 -2.33 6.97
C ASP A 340 3.75 -2.58 7.04
N TYR A 341 4.21 -3.41 7.98
CA TYR A 341 5.62 -3.71 8.15
C TYR A 341 6.23 -4.31 6.88
N TYR A 342 5.60 -5.34 6.32
CA TYR A 342 6.10 -6.00 5.11
C TYR A 342 5.82 -5.20 3.84
N PHE A 343 4.77 -4.38 3.81
CA PHE A 343 4.58 -3.43 2.70
C PHE A 343 5.74 -2.44 2.62
N ILE A 344 6.11 -1.83 3.76
CA ILE A 344 7.24 -0.89 3.82
C ILE A 344 8.54 -1.58 3.43
N LEU A 345 8.81 -2.78 3.93
CA LEU A 345 10.03 -3.52 3.57
C LEU A 345 10.04 -3.92 2.10
N LYS A 346 8.92 -4.40 1.55
CA LYS A 346 8.80 -4.72 0.12
C LYS A 346 9.19 -3.53 -0.75
N LYS A 347 8.73 -2.33 -0.40
CA LYS A 347 8.99 -1.10 -1.17
C LYS A 347 10.37 -0.51 -0.90
N ASN A 348 10.74 -0.38 0.37
CA ASN A 348 11.80 0.53 0.80
C ASN A 348 12.97 -0.17 1.52
N TYR A 349 13.03 -1.51 1.55
CA TYR A 349 14.15 -2.19 2.23
C TYR A 349 15.52 -1.86 1.63
N HIS A 350 15.59 -1.57 0.33
CA HIS A 350 16.81 -1.12 -0.33
C HIS A 350 17.31 0.23 0.22
N LEU A 351 16.40 1.14 0.60
CA LEU A 351 16.74 2.45 1.17
C LEU A 351 17.39 2.33 2.55
N ILE A 352 17.01 1.35 3.36
CA ILE A 352 17.53 1.18 4.72
C ILE A 352 18.67 0.15 4.81
N LYS A 353 19.03 -0.48 3.69
CA LYS A 353 20.02 -1.54 3.66
C LYS A 353 21.39 -1.02 4.11
N GLY A 354 21.94 -1.65 5.15
CA GLY A 354 23.27 -1.31 5.67
C GLY A 354 23.38 0.07 6.31
N ALA A 355 22.26 0.77 6.52
CA ALA A 355 22.23 2.06 7.21
C ALA A 355 22.46 1.89 8.72
N ASP A 356 22.98 2.93 9.37
CA ASP A 356 23.08 2.98 10.83
C ASP A 356 21.68 2.89 11.46
N GLU A 357 21.49 2.02 12.44
CA GLU A 357 20.20 1.82 13.10
C GLU A 357 19.65 3.12 13.70
N LYS A 358 20.51 4.00 14.22
CA LYS A 358 20.11 5.31 14.75
C LYS A 358 19.53 6.19 13.65
N LEU A 359 20.10 6.12 12.44
CA LEU A 359 19.62 6.86 11.29
C LEU A 359 18.27 6.32 10.81
N VAL A 360 18.13 4.99 10.76
CA VAL A 360 16.85 4.33 10.45
C VAL A 360 15.76 4.71 11.47
N LYS A 361 16.11 4.79 12.77
CA LYS A 361 15.18 5.23 13.81
C LYS A 361 14.70 6.67 13.61
N VAL A 362 15.56 7.55 13.10
CA VAL A 362 15.20 8.95 12.82
C VAL A 362 14.41 9.06 11.51
N LEU A 363 14.89 8.47 10.41
CA LEU A 363 14.34 8.67 9.07
C LEU A 363 13.18 7.74 8.69
N ALA A 364 13.16 6.53 9.25
CA ALA A 364 12.10 5.54 9.06
C ALA A 364 11.44 5.12 10.39
N PRO A 365 10.96 6.07 11.21
CA PRO A 365 10.56 5.79 12.59
C PRO A 365 9.34 4.87 12.69
N ARG A 366 8.43 4.88 11.70
CA ARG A 366 7.28 3.97 11.66
C ARG A 366 7.73 2.52 11.44
N LEU A 367 8.65 2.28 10.51
CA LEU A 367 9.21 0.95 10.28
C LEU A 367 9.89 0.46 11.56
N TYR A 368 10.68 1.32 12.20
CA TYR A 368 11.32 0.99 13.47
C TYR A 368 10.29 0.62 14.55
N SER A 369 9.23 1.41 14.71
CA SER A 369 8.15 1.14 15.67
C SER A 369 7.43 -0.18 15.39
N LEU A 370 7.14 -0.49 14.13
CA LEU A 370 6.50 -1.75 13.74
C LEU A 370 7.42 -2.95 13.99
N ASN A 371 8.71 -2.82 13.68
CA ASN A 371 9.71 -3.83 13.97
C ASN A 371 9.77 -4.15 15.47
N GLN A 372 9.75 -3.11 16.32
CA GLN A 372 9.67 -3.29 17.77
C GLN A 372 8.37 -4.00 18.15
N THR A 373 7.20 -3.59 17.67
CA THR A 373 5.94 -4.29 18.00
C THR A 373 5.95 -5.78 17.59
N ILE A 374 6.61 -6.13 16.48
CA ILE A 374 6.67 -7.51 15.98
C ILE A 374 7.73 -8.36 16.70
N ASN A 375 8.93 -7.80 16.92
CA ASN A 375 10.09 -8.54 17.43
C ASN A 375 10.41 -8.24 18.91
N GLY A 376 9.70 -7.29 19.51
CA GLY A 376 9.93 -6.73 20.83
C GLY A 376 8.62 -6.40 21.55
N ASP A 377 8.06 -7.40 22.22
CA ASP A 377 7.69 -7.22 23.62
C ASP A 377 7.71 -8.58 24.34
N ASN A 378 8.72 -8.69 25.20
CA ASN A 378 8.78 -9.58 26.37
C ASN A 378 7.87 -9.02 27.50
N ASP A 379 6.71 -8.46 27.16
CA ASP A 379 5.60 -8.33 28.11
C ASP A 379 4.75 -9.60 27.98
N GLU A 380 4.49 -10.24 29.12
CA GLU A 380 3.93 -11.60 29.32
C GLU A 380 2.63 -11.94 28.55
N ASP A 381 2.03 -11.00 27.80
CA ASP A 381 0.78 -11.19 27.06
C ASP A 381 0.97 -11.48 25.55
N SER A 382 2.07 -11.04 24.91
CA SER A 382 2.28 -11.27 23.46
C SER A 382 2.66 -12.72 23.13
N SER A 383 3.39 -13.38 24.03
CA SER A 383 3.74 -14.80 23.92
C SER A 383 2.53 -15.74 24.09
N ARG A 384 1.48 -15.29 24.80
CA ARG A 384 0.19 -16.00 24.87
C ARG A 384 -0.59 -15.91 23.56
N LEU A 385 -0.54 -14.78 22.85
CA LEU A 385 -1.24 -14.59 21.59
C LEU A 385 -0.65 -15.43 20.44
N ILE A 386 0.68 -15.48 20.31
CA ILE A 386 1.33 -16.38 19.35
C ILE A 386 1.03 -17.85 19.69
N GLY A 387 1.06 -18.23 20.97
CA GLY A 387 0.65 -19.55 21.43
C GLY A 387 -0.82 -19.90 21.11
N ILE A 388 -1.73 -18.93 21.22
CA ILE A 388 -3.15 -19.09 20.87
C ILE A 388 -3.34 -19.22 19.35
N PHE A 389 -2.55 -18.51 18.53
CA PHE A 389 -2.59 -18.65 17.07
C PHE A 389 -2.09 -20.02 16.59
N TYR A 390 -1.02 -20.54 17.19
CA TYR A 390 -0.57 -21.90 16.90
C TYR A 390 -1.58 -22.95 17.37
N ALA A 391 -2.21 -22.76 18.53
CA ALA A 391 -3.25 -23.66 19.02
C ALA A 391 -4.52 -23.63 18.14
N LEU A 392 -4.95 -22.45 17.66
CA LEU A 392 -6.11 -22.31 16.78
C LEU A 392 -5.84 -22.87 15.38
N MET A 393 -4.63 -22.69 14.82
CA MET A 393 -4.29 -23.30 13.54
C MET A 393 -4.21 -24.83 13.64
N VAL A 394 -3.72 -25.38 14.76
CA VAL A 394 -3.73 -26.85 14.99
C VAL A 394 -5.16 -27.39 15.17
N LEU A 395 -6.07 -26.62 15.79
CA LEU A 395 -7.48 -27.00 15.95
C LEU A 395 -8.32 -26.89 14.67
N ILE A 396 -7.91 -26.09 13.68
CA ILE A 396 -8.58 -25.98 12.38
C ILE A 396 -8.07 -27.05 11.39
N LEU A 397 -6.89 -27.63 11.64
CA LEU A 397 -6.26 -28.66 10.83
C LEU A 397 -6.46 -30.10 11.36
N ALA A 398 -7.08 -30.25 12.53
CA ALA A 398 -7.53 -31.53 13.11
C ALA A 398 -9.05 -31.65 13.01
#